data_AF-A0A0K8SB96-F1
#
_entry.id   AF-A0A0K8SB96-F1
#
_cell.length_a   1.000
_cell.length_b   1.000
_cell.length_c   1.000
_cell.angle_alpha   90.00
_cell.angle_beta   90.00
_cell.angle_gamma   90.00
#
_symmetry.space_group_name_H-M   'P 1'
#
loop_
_entity.id
_entity.type
_entity.pdbx_description
1 polymer ?
#
loop_
_entity_poly.entity_id
_entity_poly.type
_entity_poly.pdbx_seq_one_letter_code
_entity_poly.pdbx_strand_id
1 'polypeptide(L)'
;PQRVYERLEDVLADTHVLYMTRIQRERFQSQEEYEKTRGLLVVTPQLMTRARRRMVVMHPLPRVDEISPDFDSDPRAAYFRQAEYGMYVRMALLSMVAGVNPLT
;
A
#
# COMPACT_ATOMS: atom_id res chain seq x y z
N PRO A 1 19.95 2.69 -8.85
CA PRO A 1 20.13 1.21 -8.69
C PRO A 1 19.08 0.68 -7.72
N GLN A 2 18.53 -0.51 -7.96
CA GLN A 2 17.59 -1.18 -7.05
C GLN A 2 18.34 -1.80 -5.87
N ARG A 3 17.73 -1.78 -4.68
CA ARG A 3 18.22 -2.44 -3.47
C ARG A 3 17.12 -3.35 -2.91
N VAL A 4 17.50 -4.45 -2.29
CA VAL A 4 16.58 -5.45 -1.72
C VAL A 4 16.86 -5.57 -0.23
N TYR A 5 15.80 -5.69 0.57
CA TYR A 5 15.85 -5.76 2.03
C TYR A 5 14.81 -6.76 2.51
N GLU A 6 15.10 -7.44 3.62
CA GLU A 6 14.23 -8.48 4.21
C GLU A 6 13.31 -7.92 5.31
N ARG A 7 13.58 -6.70 5.80
CA ARG A 7 12.89 -6.10 6.95
C ARG A 7 12.50 -4.66 6.67
N LEU A 8 11.29 -4.27 7.08
CA LEU A 8 10.81 -2.90 6.92
C LEU A 8 11.64 -1.91 7.75
N GLU A 9 12.02 -2.32 8.96
CA GLU A 9 12.82 -1.58 9.93
C GLU A 9 14.11 -0.96 9.37
N ASP A 10 14.68 -1.61 8.35
CA ASP A 10 15.96 -1.24 7.74
C ASP A 10 15.82 -0.10 6.72
N VAL A 11 14.57 0.21 6.31
CA VAL A 11 14.29 1.20 5.25
C VAL A 11 13.31 2.31 5.66
N LEU A 12 12.54 2.12 6.74
CA LEU A 12 11.46 3.05 7.12
C LEU A 12 11.90 4.48 7.43
N ALA A 13 13.14 4.69 7.90
CA ALA A 13 13.65 6.01 8.25
C ALA A 13 13.80 6.94 7.02
N ASP A 14 14.18 6.37 5.87
CA ASP A 14 14.47 7.10 4.62
C ASP A 14 13.34 6.97 3.58
N THR A 15 12.36 6.11 3.84
CA THR A 15 11.24 5.87 2.93
C THR A 15 10.24 7.03 2.96
N HIS A 16 9.90 7.55 1.77
CA HIS A 16 8.89 8.59 1.60
C HIS A 16 7.52 8.02 1.22
N VAL A 17 7.52 6.93 0.46
CA VAL A 17 6.31 6.22 0.02
C VAL A 17 6.56 4.73 0.25
N LEU A 18 5.75 4.13 1.11
CA LEU A 18 5.72 2.67 1.30
C LEU A 18 4.51 2.13 0.56
N TYR A 19 4.74 1.35 -0.49
CA TYR A 19 3.68 0.71 -1.25
C TYR A 19 3.59 -0.76 -0.84
N MET A 20 2.53 -1.11 -0.13
CA MET A 20 2.26 -2.47 0.34
C MET A 20 1.45 -3.23 -0.71
N THR A 21 1.60 -4.55 -0.74
CA THR A 21 0.83 -5.45 -1.60
C THR A 21 0.26 -6.61 -0.80
N ARG A 22 -0.93 -7.06 -1.15
CA ARG A 22 -1.54 -8.29 -0.61
C ARG A 22 -0.69 -9.52 -0.93
N ILE A 23 -0.43 -10.34 0.08
CA ILE A 23 0.09 -11.71 -0.12
C ILE A 23 -1.05 -12.57 -0.68
N GLN A 24 -0.94 -12.93 -1.95
CA GLN A 24 -2.01 -13.61 -2.68
C GLN A 24 -1.93 -15.13 -2.46
N ARG A 25 -2.74 -15.65 -1.54
CA ARG A 25 -2.84 -17.09 -1.22
C ARG A 25 -3.01 -17.95 -2.47
N GLU A 26 -3.79 -17.47 -3.42
CA GLU A 26 -4.08 -18.11 -4.71
C GLU A 26 -2.85 -18.33 -5.61
N ARG A 27 -1.67 -17.78 -5.28
CA ARG A 27 -0.43 -17.96 -6.05
C ARG A 27 0.53 -19.00 -5.47
N PHE A 28 0.25 -19.56 -4.29
CA PHE A 28 1.12 -20.53 -3.64
C PHE A 28 0.78 -21.96 -4.04
N GLN A 29 1.79 -22.84 -4.06
CA GLN A 29 1.60 -24.25 -4.42
C GLN A 29 1.00 -25.07 -3.26
N SER A 30 1.17 -24.59 -2.03
CA SER A 30 0.63 -25.22 -0.82
C SER A 30 0.21 -24.18 0.21
N GLN A 31 -0.70 -24.59 1.10
CA GLN A 31 -1.14 -23.76 2.23
C GLN A 31 0.01 -23.48 3.21
N GLU A 32 0.92 -24.43 3.41
CA GLU A 32 2.06 -24.30 4.32
C GLU A 32 3.05 -23.20 3.85
N GLU A 33 3.31 -23.11 2.55
CA GLU A 33 4.18 -22.08 1.98
C GLU A 33 3.58 -20.67 2.14
N TYR A 34 2.27 -20.55 1.96
CA TYR A 34 1.54 -19.31 2.22
C TYR A 34 1.64 -18.90 3.69
N GLU A 35 1.44 -19.83 4.62
CA GLU A 35 1.50 -19.57 6.07
C GLU A 35 2.89 -19.13 6.53
N LYS A 36 3.97 -19.63 5.91
CA LYS A 36 5.35 -19.19 6.19
C LYS A 36 5.62 -17.75 5.78
N THR A 37 4.92 -17.24 4.77
CA THR A 37 5.17 -15.91 4.20
C THR A 37 4.20 -14.86 4.77
N ARG A 38 2.98 -15.28 5.08
CA ARG A 38 1.94 -14.44 5.67
C ARG A 38 2.40 -13.89 7.02
N GLY A 39 2.23 -12.58 7.22
CA GLY A 39 2.55 -11.92 8.50
C GLY A 39 4.01 -11.52 8.70
N LEU A 40 4.90 -11.76 7.74
CA LEU A 40 6.32 -11.36 7.85
C LEU A 40 6.53 -9.84 7.70
N LEU A 41 5.74 -9.19 6.84
CA LEU A 41 5.87 -7.77 6.52
C LEU A 41 4.54 -7.06 6.82
N VAL A 42 4.31 -6.74 8.09
CA VAL A 42 3.05 -6.14 8.56
C VAL A 42 3.28 -4.71 9.03
N VAL A 43 2.50 -3.78 8.49
CA VAL A 43 2.44 -2.40 8.97
C VAL A 43 1.60 -2.34 10.25
N THR A 44 2.22 -1.98 11.37
CA THR A 44 1.56 -1.75 12.66
C THR A 44 1.86 -0.35 13.19
N PRO A 45 1.02 0.23 14.08
CA PRO A 45 1.33 1.50 14.73
C PRO A 45 2.72 1.50 15.41
N GLN A 46 3.10 0.39 16.04
CA GLN A 46 4.38 0.22 16.74
C GLN A 46 5.55 0.27 15.75
N LEU A 47 5.49 -0.47 14.64
CA LEU A 47 6.52 -0.44 13.60
C LEU A 47 6.67 0.98 13.02
N MET A 48 5.53 1.64 12.80
CA MET A 48 5.48 2.97 12.19
C MET A 48 5.98 4.09 13.12
N THR A 49 6.37 3.80 14.37
CA THR A 49 7.13 4.75 15.20
C THR A 49 8.54 5.02 14.65
N ARG A 50 9.11 4.05 13.91
CA ARG A 50 10.44 4.15 13.26
C ARG A 50 10.40 4.86 11.91
N ALA A 51 9.20 5.09 11.39
CA ALA A 51 8.97 5.65 10.08
C ALA A 51 9.09 7.18 10.06
N ARG A 52 9.45 7.71 8.90
CA ARG A 52 9.49 9.16 8.67
C ARG A 52 8.10 9.77 8.89
N ARG A 53 8.02 10.91 9.60
CA ARG A 53 6.74 11.55 9.95
C ARG A 53 5.88 11.94 8.74
N ARG A 54 6.52 12.34 7.63
CA ARG A 54 5.85 12.81 6.40
C ARG A 54 5.78 11.77 5.29
N MET A 55 6.03 10.49 5.58
CA MET A 55 5.84 9.44 4.57
C MET A 55 4.36 9.14 4.35
N VAL A 56 4.06 8.40 3.28
CA VAL A 56 2.73 7.84 3.04
C VAL A 56 2.78 6.33 2.86
N VAL A 57 1.74 5.64 3.32
CA VAL A 57 1.53 4.21 3.11
C VAL A 57 0.39 4.03 2.11
N MET A 58 0.70 3.36 1.00
CA MET A 58 -0.21 3.07 -0.09
C MET A 58 -0.49 1.57 -0.17
N HIS A 59 -1.66 1.20 -0.65
CA HIS A 59 -2.07 -0.19 -0.83
C HIS A 59 -3.20 -0.26 -1.87
N PRO A 60 -3.15 -1.18 -2.85
CA PRO A 60 -4.15 -1.24 -3.92
C PRO A 60 -5.52 -1.78 -3.46
N LEU A 61 -5.58 -2.41 -2.29
CA LEU A 61 -6.76 -3.11 -1.73
C LEU A 61 -7.23 -4.29 -2.60
N PRO A 62 -8.04 -5.22 -2.06
CA PRO A 62 -8.35 -5.41 -0.63
C PRO A 62 -7.09 -5.81 0.14
N ARG A 63 -7.00 -5.37 1.41
CA ARG A 63 -5.96 -5.87 2.34
C ARG A 63 -6.46 -7.06 3.14
N VAL A 64 -5.55 -7.90 3.62
CA VAL A 64 -5.87 -9.04 4.49
C VAL A 64 -5.30 -8.83 5.89
N ASP A 65 -3.97 -8.78 6.00
CA ASP A 65 -3.24 -8.73 7.26
C ASP A 65 -1.88 -8.02 7.16
N GLU A 66 -1.48 -7.63 5.95
CA GLU A 66 -0.28 -6.86 5.67
C GLU A 66 -0.30 -5.43 6.27
N ILE A 67 -1.47 -4.93 6.67
CA ILE A 67 -1.63 -3.64 7.36
C ILE A 67 -2.66 -3.82 8.49
N SER A 68 -2.24 -3.55 9.73
CA SER A 68 -3.14 -3.57 10.89
C SER A 68 -4.25 -2.52 10.75
N PRO A 69 -5.52 -2.86 11.04
CA PRO A 69 -6.61 -1.88 11.12
C PRO A 69 -6.34 -0.74 12.11
N ASP A 70 -5.55 -0.98 13.17
CA ASP A 70 -5.20 0.05 14.15
C ASP A 70 -4.39 1.21 13.53
N PHE A 71 -3.77 0.97 12.37
CA PHE A 71 -3.04 2.00 11.62
C PHE A 71 -3.95 2.92 10.79
N ASP A 72 -5.24 2.62 10.66
CA ASP A 72 -6.16 3.40 9.79
C ASP A 72 -6.34 4.86 10.21
N SER A 73 -6.19 5.14 11.50
CA SER A 73 -6.29 6.48 12.05
C SER A 73 -5.00 7.30 11.86
N ASP A 74 -3.89 6.67 11.45
CA ASP A 74 -2.62 7.36 11.24
C ASP A 74 -2.72 8.25 9.98
N PRO A 75 -2.32 9.54 10.04
CA PRO A 75 -2.39 10.43 8.89
C PRO A 75 -1.59 9.95 7.67
N ARG A 76 -0.59 9.09 7.88
CA ARG A 76 0.23 8.47 6.83
C ARG A 76 -0.52 7.38 6.06
N ALA A 77 -1.62 6.84 6.59
CA ALA A 77 -2.48 5.89 5.88
C ALA A 77 -3.16 6.58 4.69
N ALA A 78 -2.66 6.32 3.48
CA ALA A 78 -3.13 6.96 2.25
C ALA A 78 -3.99 6.04 1.38
N TYR A 79 -4.07 4.74 1.68
CA TYR A 79 -4.76 3.75 0.85
C TYR A 79 -6.27 4.00 0.70
N PHE A 80 -6.96 4.61 1.66
CA PHE A 80 -8.36 5.02 1.48
C PHE A 80 -8.50 6.20 0.51
N ARG A 81 -7.68 7.26 0.69
CA ARG A 81 -7.63 8.40 -0.24
C ARG A 81 -7.22 7.95 -1.65
N GLN A 82 -6.28 7.02 -1.75
CA GLN A 82 -5.85 6.40 -3.00
C GLN A 82 -7.02 5.71 -3.73
N ALA A 83 -7.86 4.95 -3.01
CA ALA A 83 -9.01 4.28 -3.59
C ALA A 83 -10.04 5.29 -4.14
N GLU A 84 -10.32 6.34 -3.37
CA GLU A 84 -11.17 7.46 -3.79
C GLU A 84 -10.60 8.17 -5.04
N TYR A 85 -9.30 8.47 -5.05
CA TYR A 85 -8.64 9.08 -6.19
C TYR A 85 -8.66 8.21 -7.44
N GLY A 86 -8.77 6.89 -7.29
CA GLY A 86 -9.03 5.97 -8.40
C GLY A 86 -10.33 6.27 -9.15
N MET A 87 -11.36 6.80 -8.48
CA MET A 87 -12.59 7.28 -9.14
C MET A 87 -12.30 8.51 -10.00
N TYR A 88 -11.66 9.54 -9.44
CA TYR A 88 -11.37 10.78 -10.15
C TYR A 88 -10.44 10.57 -11.35
N VAL A 89 -9.40 9.74 -11.19
CA VAL A 89 -8.48 9.39 -12.28
C VAL A 89 -9.23 8.69 -13.42
N ARG A 90 -10.16 7.77 -13.11
CA ARG A 90 -10.97 7.10 -14.15
C ARG A 90 -11.93 8.08 -14.83
N MET A 91 -12.60 8.95 -14.08
CA MET A 91 -13.47 9.99 -14.66
C MET A 91 -12.68 10.87 -15.63
N ALA A 92 -11.52 11.39 -15.21
CA ALA A 92 -10.65 12.20 -16.05
C ALA A 92 -10.21 11.45 -17.30
N LEU A 93 -9.73 10.21 -17.14
CA LEU A 93 -9.28 9.37 -18.26
C LEU A 93 -10.41 9.10 -19.26
N LEU A 94 -11.61 8.77 -18.79
CA LEU A 94 -12.79 8.55 -19.63
C LEU A 94 -13.21 9.83 -20.35
N SER A 95 -13.23 10.97 -19.67
CA SER A 95 -13.55 12.26 -20.30
C SER A 95 -12.57 12.62 -21.41
N MET A 96 -11.27 12.34 -21.22
CA MET A 96 -10.24 12.56 -22.24
C MET A 96 -10.43 11.65 -23.46
N VAL A 97 -10.69 10.35 -23.25
CA VAL A 97 -10.83 9.38 -24.36
C VAL A 97 -12.16 9.56 -25.09
N ALA A 98 -13.24 9.94 -24.40
CA ALA A 98 -14.56 10.17 -25.00
C ALA A 98 -14.70 11.55 -25.67
N GLY A 99 -13.69 12.43 -25.60
CA GLY A 99 -13.72 13.75 -26.22
C GLY A 99 -14.64 14.76 -25.54
N VAL A 100 -14.95 14.56 -24.25
CA VAL A 100 -15.81 15.44 -23.44
C VAL A 100 -15.02 16.12 -22.32
N ASN A 101 -13.72 16.32 -22.54
CA ASN A 101 -12.83 16.90 -21.55
C ASN A 101 -13.17 18.37 -21.29
N PRO A 102 -13.60 18.77 -20.08
CA PRO A 102 -13.99 20.15 -19.78
C PRO A 102 -12.80 21.11 -19.67
N LEU A 103 -11.56 20.61 -19.75
CA LEU A 103 -10.33 21.40 -19.67
C LEU A 103 -9.71 21.75 -21.04
N THR A 104 -10.34 21.31 -22.13
CA THR A 104 -9.99 21.63 -23.52
C THR A 104 -11.22 22.09 -24.25
#